data_AF-A0A652KFB1-F1
#
_entry.id   AF-A0A652KFB1-F1
#
_cell.length_a   1.000
_cell.length_b   1.000
_cell.length_c   1.000
_cell.angle_alpha   90.00
_cell.angle_beta   90.00
_cell.angle_gamma   90.00
#
_symmetry.space_group_name_H-M   'P 1'
#
loop_
_entity.id
_entity.type
_entity.pdbx_description
1 polymer ?
#
loop_
_entity_poly.entity_id
_entity_poly.type
_entity_poly.pdbx_seq_one_letter_code
_entity_poly.pdbx_strand_id
1 'polypeptide(L)'
;MSRIVQHRVSTATDTIRAGLDDLLREVRIGLDAADQRHLLHHLYDPANGGTGLLPLLGEVLTAAGVAVGEWQPNHEATVEALDEAAAYVVDSAGQRINAARSLLARPAERDWPTAEQAYAKAPSTISEIGWTARTAAERPFGTEGTREFWLRKAALLDRIALTDESVGEPGDATEAADRAARRLMDVDDAAVICNPRHYVRQQYTLWTTHQ
;
A
#
# COMPACT_ATOMS: atom_id res chain seq x y z
N MET A 1 21.54 41.12 9.83
CA MET A 1 21.90 39.93 9.01
C MET A 1 23.02 40.30 8.05
N SER A 2 24.13 39.56 8.03
CA SER A 2 25.26 39.83 7.12
C SER A 2 24.90 39.50 5.66
N ARG A 3 25.35 40.30 4.68
CA ARG A 3 25.18 40.04 3.22
C ARG A 3 25.59 38.61 2.84
N ILE A 4 26.54 38.02 3.57
CA ILE A 4 27.02 36.65 3.37
C ILE A 4 25.91 35.62 3.67
N VAL A 5 25.13 35.81 4.73
CA VAL A 5 24.04 34.89 5.11
C VAL A 5 22.92 34.95 4.07
N GLN A 6 22.53 36.16 3.65
CA GLN A 6 21.50 36.35 2.63
C GLN A 6 21.89 35.71 1.29
N HIS A 7 23.15 35.85 0.88
CA HIS A 7 23.64 35.22 -0.34
C HIS A 7 23.58 33.68 -0.27
N ARG A 8 24.03 33.08 0.85
CA ARG A 8 23.99 31.62 1.04
C ARG A 8 22.57 31.05 0.99
N VAL A 9 21.61 31.72 1.63
CA VAL A 9 20.20 31.31 1.60
C VAL A 9 19.67 31.35 0.17
N SER A 10 19.90 32.45 -0.56
CA SER A 10 19.46 32.58 -1.96
C SER A 10 20.02 31.46 -2.84
N THR A 11 21.33 31.19 -2.75
CA THR A 11 21.98 30.13 -3.55
C THR A 11 21.40 28.75 -3.26
N ALA A 12 21.15 28.44 -1.99
CA ALA A 12 20.54 27.16 -1.60
C ALA A 12 19.11 27.04 -2.16
N THR A 13 18.30 28.08 -2.03
CA THR A 13 16.94 28.12 -2.56
C THR A 13 16.92 27.99 -4.09
N ASP A 14 17.82 28.65 -4.81
CA ASP A 14 17.88 28.58 -6.27
C ASP A 14 18.30 27.20 -6.76
N THR A 15 19.19 26.52 -6.02
CA THR A 15 19.60 25.15 -6.33
C THR A 15 18.45 24.16 -6.13
N ILE A 16 17.71 24.29 -5.02
CA ILE A 16 16.52 23.47 -4.75
C ILE A 16 15.46 23.71 -5.84
N ARG A 17 15.21 24.97 -6.20
CA ARG A 17 14.25 25.32 -7.25
C ARG A 17 14.61 24.66 -8.59
N ALA A 18 15.87 24.77 -9.02
CA ALA A 18 16.32 24.16 -10.26
C ALA A 18 16.14 22.64 -10.26
N GLY A 19 16.47 21.97 -9.15
CA GLY A 19 16.25 20.53 -9.01
C GLY A 19 14.78 20.12 -9.06
N LEU A 20 13.89 20.90 -8.44
CA LEU A 20 12.44 20.66 -8.49
C LEU A 20 11.86 20.92 -9.89
N ASP A 21 12.36 21.93 -10.61
CA ASP A 21 11.94 22.23 -11.98
C ASP A 21 12.34 21.11 -12.96
N ASP A 22 13.54 20.53 -12.79
CA ASP A 22 13.97 19.36 -13.55
C ASP A 22 13.11 18.14 -13.21
N LEU A 23 12.81 17.91 -11.93
CA LEU A 23 11.92 16.82 -11.52
C LEU A 23 10.51 16.96 -12.11
N LEU A 24 9.95 18.19 -12.10
CA LEU A 24 8.65 18.48 -12.70
C LEU A 24 8.66 18.24 -14.21
N ARG A 25 9.79 18.48 -14.89
CA ARG A 25 9.93 18.18 -16.31
C ARG A 25 9.83 16.68 -16.57
N GLU A 26 10.54 15.87 -15.80
CA GLU A 26 10.49 14.41 -15.90
C GLU A 26 9.08 13.86 -15.63
N VAL A 27 8.42 14.37 -14.58
CA VAL A 27 7.04 13.97 -14.25
C VAL A 27 6.08 14.27 -15.41
N ARG A 28 6.26 15.38 -16.13
CA ARG A 28 5.40 15.78 -17.27
C ARG A 28 5.62 14.94 -18.52
N ILE A 29 6.81 14.37 -18.70
CA ILE A 29 7.11 13.50 -19.84
C ILE A 29 6.39 12.15 -19.70
N GLY A 30 6.02 11.80 -18.46
CA GLY A 30 5.24 10.62 -18.12
C GLY A 30 6.12 9.60 -17.40
N LEU A 31 5.75 9.31 -16.16
CA LEU A 31 6.39 8.28 -15.34
C LEU A 31 5.50 7.04 -15.31
N ASP A 32 6.11 5.86 -15.39
CA ASP A 32 5.39 4.61 -15.16
C ASP A 32 5.04 4.42 -13.67
N ALA A 33 4.26 3.39 -13.34
CA ALA A 33 3.83 3.16 -11.97
C ALA A 33 5.00 2.85 -11.01
N ALA A 34 6.10 2.28 -11.49
CA ALA A 34 7.28 2.01 -10.66
C ALA A 34 8.03 3.30 -10.35
N ASP A 35 8.24 4.15 -11.35
CA ASP A 35 8.89 5.45 -11.22
C ASP A 35 8.05 6.41 -10.38
N GLN A 36 6.72 6.41 -10.54
CA GLN A 36 5.80 7.18 -9.68
C GLN A 36 5.90 6.75 -8.21
N ARG A 37 5.95 5.43 -7.94
CA ARG A 37 6.14 4.94 -6.56
C ARG A 37 7.50 5.33 -6.00
N HIS A 38 8.55 5.24 -6.81
CA HIS A 38 9.90 5.64 -6.41
C HIS A 38 9.96 7.13 -6.07
N LEU A 39 9.36 7.99 -6.89
CA LEU A 39 9.23 9.42 -6.64
C LEU A 39 8.49 9.69 -5.31
N LEU A 40 7.31 9.11 -5.12
CA LEU A 40 6.52 9.32 -3.91
C LEU A 40 7.27 8.85 -2.65
N HIS A 41 8.05 7.77 -2.75
CA HIS A 41 8.90 7.30 -1.67
C HIS A 41 9.99 8.32 -1.28
N HIS A 42 10.62 8.98 -2.26
CA HIS A 42 11.62 10.03 -1.98
C HIS A 42 11.01 11.30 -1.40
N LEU A 43 9.77 11.61 -1.76
CA LEU A 43 9.03 12.73 -1.16
C LEU A 43 8.66 12.45 0.29
N TYR A 44 8.25 11.20 0.57
CA TYR A 44 7.85 10.77 1.91
C TYR A 44 7.94 9.25 2.08
N ASP A 45 8.77 8.82 3.03
CA ASP A 45 8.88 7.42 3.44
C ASP A 45 8.49 7.23 4.92
N PRO A 46 7.29 6.71 5.20
CA PRO A 46 6.85 6.45 6.56
C PRO A 46 7.56 5.25 7.20
N ALA A 47 8.21 4.35 6.44
CA ALA A 47 8.86 3.17 7.00
C ALA A 47 10.17 3.52 7.74
N ASN A 48 10.81 4.61 7.35
CA ASN A 48 12.06 5.11 7.95
C ASN A 48 11.82 6.32 8.88
N GLY A 49 10.71 6.33 9.62
CA GLY A 49 10.42 7.40 10.58
C GLY A 49 10.00 8.73 9.93
N GLY A 50 9.46 8.68 8.71
CA GLY A 50 9.15 9.88 7.94
C GLY A 50 10.45 10.53 7.48
N THR A 51 11.24 9.84 6.65
CA THR A 51 12.37 10.45 5.92
C THR A 51 11.92 10.88 4.52
N GLY A 52 12.59 11.86 3.93
CA GLY A 52 12.29 12.36 2.59
C GLY A 52 12.31 13.88 2.54
N LEU A 53 11.74 14.44 1.48
CA LEU A 53 11.74 15.89 1.29
C LEU A 53 10.80 16.63 2.25
N LEU A 54 9.59 16.11 2.51
CA LEU A 54 8.62 16.80 3.39
C LEU A 54 9.10 16.93 4.84
N PRO A 55 9.69 15.88 5.46
CA PRO A 55 10.27 15.96 6.80
C PRO A 55 11.40 16.99 6.90
N LEU A 56 12.30 17.03 5.92
CA LEU A 56 13.36 18.04 5.84
C LEU A 56 12.79 19.47 5.74
N LEU A 57 11.70 19.66 4.99
CA LEU A 57 11.01 20.95 4.93
C LEU A 57 10.38 21.30 6.29
N GLY A 58 9.78 20.33 6.99
CA GLY A 58 9.27 20.51 8.34
C GLY A 58 10.36 20.91 9.33
N GLU A 59 11.53 20.28 9.27
CA GLU A 59 12.69 20.64 10.10
C GLU A 59 13.18 22.06 9.83
N VAL A 60 13.25 22.49 8.55
CA VAL A 60 13.63 23.86 8.19
C VAL A 60 12.64 24.89 8.73
N LEU A 61 11.33 24.62 8.64
CA LEU A 61 10.29 25.50 9.17
C LEU A 61 10.34 25.59 10.70
N THR A 62 10.52 24.45 11.38
CA THR A 62 10.67 24.39 12.83
C THR A 62 11.91 25.16 13.29
N ALA A 63 13.05 24.96 12.63
CA ALA A 63 14.29 25.68 12.94
C ALA A 63 14.16 27.20 12.70
N ALA A 64 13.40 27.60 11.66
CA ALA A 64 13.08 29.00 11.43
C ALA A 64 12.19 29.57 12.55
N GLY A 65 11.19 28.82 13.02
CA GLY A 65 10.34 29.17 14.15
C GLY A 65 11.13 29.41 15.43
N VAL A 66 12.00 28.46 15.79
CA VAL A 66 12.91 28.59 16.95
C VAL A 66 13.78 29.84 16.82
N ALA A 67 14.37 30.09 15.65
CA ALA A 67 15.19 31.28 15.44
C ALA A 67 14.36 32.57 15.57
N VAL A 68 13.13 32.62 15.06
CA VAL A 68 12.26 33.79 15.24
C VAL A 68 11.95 34.02 16.72
N GLY A 69 11.62 32.96 17.46
CA GLY A 69 11.34 33.06 18.90
C GLY A 69 12.54 33.55 19.72
N GLU A 70 13.75 33.07 19.41
CA GLU A 70 14.98 33.48 20.10
C GLU A 70 15.38 34.92 19.82
N TRP A 71 15.31 35.34 18.55
CA TRP A 71 15.85 36.64 18.12
C TRP A 71 14.81 37.75 18.10
N GLN A 72 13.50 37.42 18.15
CA GLN A 72 12.39 38.36 18.02
C GLN A 72 11.19 37.96 18.92
N PRO A 73 11.32 38.06 20.25
CA PRO A 73 10.36 37.49 21.21
C PRO A 73 8.92 38.05 21.13
N ASN A 74 8.70 39.18 20.45
CA ASN A 74 7.36 39.77 20.24
C ASN A 74 6.63 39.20 19.00
N HIS A 75 7.18 38.19 18.31
CA HIS A 75 6.64 37.62 17.08
C HIS A 75 6.08 36.20 17.29
N GLU A 76 5.43 35.96 18.43
CA GLU A 76 4.83 34.66 18.79
C GLU A 76 3.90 34.11 17.70
N ALA A 77 3.04 34.96 17.12
CA ALA A 77 2.17 34.57 16.01
C ALA A 77 2.92 34.08 14.76
N THR A 78 4.17 34.53 14.55
CA THR A 78 5.01 34.05 13.44
C THR A 78 5.59 32.66 13.75
N VAL A 79 5.96 32.42 15.01
CA VAL A 79 6.42 31.09 15.46
C VAL A 79 5.29 30.08 15.34
N GLU A 80 4.10 30.41 15.85
CA GLU A 80 2.91 29.55 15.76
C GLU A 80 2.57 29.21 14.31
N ALA A 81 2.58 30.20 13.40
CA ALA A 81 2.31 29.97 11.99
C ALA A 81 3.37 29.06 11.32
N LEU A 82 4.64 29.15 11.72
CA LEU A 82 5.71 28.29 11.19
C LEU A 82 5.59 26.85 11.71
N ASP A 83 5.24 26.67 12.98
CA ASP A 83 5.00 25.36 13.58
C ASP A 83 3.76 24.68 12.97
N GLU A 84 2.68 25.43 12.76
CA GLU A 84 1.48 24.92 12.07
C GLU A 84 1.80 24.52 10.61
N ALA A 85 2.59 25.34 9.90
CA ALA A 85 3.03 25.01 8.55
C ALA A 85 3.90 23.74 8.53
N ALA A 86 4.81 23.58 9.49
CA ALA A 86 5.63 22.37 9.62
C ALA A 86 4.77 21.13 9.85
N ALA A 87 3.82 21.20 10.79
CA ALA A 87 2.89 20.11 11.08
C ALA A 87 2.04 19.76 9.86
N TYR A 88 1.52 20.75 9.14
CA TYR A 88 0.72 20.51 7.94
C TYR A 88 1.52 19.81 6.83
N VAL A 89 2.77 20.23 6.60
CA VAL A 89 3.65 19.62 5.59
C VAL A 89 4.00 18.18 5.94
N VAL A 90 4.36 17.91 7.20
CA VAL A 90 4.79 16.56 7.61
C VAL A 90 3.60 15.61 7.71
N ASP A 91 2.55 16.00 8.42
CA ASP A 91 1.43 15.10 8.71
C ASP A 91 0.45 15.05 7.55
N SER A 92 -0.11 16.20 7.16
CA SER A 92 -1.22 16.28 6.22
C SER A 92 -0.78 15.89 4.81
N ALA A 93 0.36 16.41 4.34
CA ALA A 93 0.88 16.04 3.02
C ALA A 93 1.53 14.64 3.03
N GLY A 94 2.25 14.27 4.09
CA GLY A 94 2.83 12.93 4.23
C GLY A 94 1.76 11.82 4.17
N GLN A 95 0.65 11.97 4.91
CA GLN A 95 -0.47 11.02 4.87
C GLN A 95 -1.06 10.87 3.47
N ARG A 96 -1.25 11.97 2.73
CA ARG A 96 -1.80 11.95 1.37
C ARG A 96 -0.86 11.30 0.38
N ILE A 97 0.45 11.55 0.47
CA ILE A 97 1.46 10.89 -0.35
C ILE A 97 1.48 9.39 -0.07
N ASN A 98 1.44 8.99 1.21
CA ASN A 98 1.40 7.57 1.56
C ASN A 98 0.13 6.89 1.01
N ALA A 99 -1.03 7.55 1.10
CA ALA A 99 -2.27 7.04 0.51
C ALA A 99 -2.16 6.87 -1.01
N ALA A 100 -1.61 7.86 -1.73
CA ALA A 100 -1.37 7.78 -3.16
C ALA A 100 -0.43 6.60 -3.52
N ARG A 101 0.63 6.41 -2.73
CA ARG A 101 1.56 5.28 -2.88
C ARG A 101 0.86 3.93 -2.72
N SER A 102 0.02 3.80 -1.68
CA SER A 102 -0.78 2.57 -1.47
C SER A 102 -1.74 2.29 -2.62
N LEU A 103 -2.36 3.32 -3.19
CA LEU A 103 -3.23 3.18 -4.36
C LEU A 103 -2.46 2.72 -5.61
N LEU A 104 -1.24 3.22 -5.82
CA LEU A 104 -0.35 2.81 -6.92
C LEU A 104 0.32 1.44 -6.72
N ALA A 105 0.39 0.97 -5.47
CA ALA A 105 0.91 -0.36 -5.14
C ALA A 105 -0.14 -1.46 -5.34
N ARG A 106 -1.43 -1.10 -5.41
CA ARG A 106 -2.50 -2.04 -5.74
C ARG A 106 -2.26 -2.53 -7.17
N PRO A 107 -2.11 -3.84 -7.41
CA PRO A 107 -2.00 -4.35 -8.78
C PRO A 107 -3.25 -3.93 -9.54
N ALA A 108 -3.07 -3.36 -10.73
CA ALA A 108 -4.19 -3.02 -11.59
C ALA A 108 -5.03 -4.29 -11.79
N GLU A 109 -6.35 -4.18 -11.93
CA GLU A 109 -7.22 -5.34 -12.20
C GLU A 109 -6.74 -6.20 -13.38
N ARG A 110 -5.96 -5.61 -14.30
CA ARG A 110 -5.30 -6.28 -15.44
C ARG A 110 -4.15 -7.23 -15.09
N ASP A 111 -3.50 -7.09 -13.93
CA ASP A 111 -2.32 -7.89 -13.55
C ASP A 111 -2.67 -9.11 -12.69
N TRP A 112 -3.93 -9.23 -12.26
CA TRP A 112 -4.37 -10.39 -11.49
C TRP A 112 -4.64 -11.58 -12.42
N PRO A 113 -4.21 -12.80 -12.06
CA PRO A 113 -4.53 -13.97 -12.87
C PRO A 113 -6.05 -14.15 -12.94
N THR A 114 -6.55 -14.45 -14.12
CA THR A 114 -7.95 -14.84 -14.28
C THR A 114 -8.20 -16.15 -13.52
N ALA A 115 -9.47 -16.43 -13.20
CA ALA A 115 -9.81 -17.69 -12.54
C ALA A 115 -9.35 -18.92 -13.35
N GLU A 116 -9.47 -18.84 -14.69
CA GLU A 116 -9.00 -19.88 -15.61
C GLU A 116 -7.49 -20.06 -15.53
N GLN A 117 -6.71 -18.97 -15.49
CA GLN A 117 -5.26 -19.03 -15.34
C GLN A 117 -4.85 -19.62 -13.99
N ALA A 118 -5.45 -19.14 -12.90
CA ALA A 118 -5.10 -19.55 -11.54
C ALA A 118 -5.43 -21.03 -11.28
N TYR A 119 -6.54 -21.52 -11.83
CA TYR A 119 -7.04 -22.87 -11.55
C TYR A 119 -6.79 -23.88 -12.67
N ALA A 120 -6.03 -23.52 -13.71
CA ALA A 120 -5.72 -24.40 -14.85
C ALA A 120 -5.12 -25.76 -14.43
N LYS A 121 -4.31 -25.78 -13.36
CA LYS A 121 -3.67 -26.99 -12.83
C LYS A 121 -4.31 -27.49 -11.53
N ALA A 122 -5.45 -26.92 -11.13
CA ALA A 122 -6.06 -27.26 -9.85
C ALA A 122 -6.63 -28.70 -9.90
N PRO A 123 -6.55 -29.46 -8.80
CA PRO A 123 -7.22 -30.77 -8.71
C PRO A 123 -8.73 -30.65 -8.91
N SER A 124 -9.41 -31.77 -9.17
CA SER A 124 -10.86 -31.75 -9.36
C SER A 124 -11.57 -31.22 -8.12
N THR A 125 -12.70 -30.52 -8.32
CA THR A 125 -13.51 -29.96 -7.23
C THR A 125 -13.89 -31.02 -6.19
N ILE A 126 -14.26 -32.23 -6.65
CA ILE A 126 -14.64 -33.35 -5.78
C ILE A 126 -13.46 -33.80 -4.90
N SER A 127 -12.26 -33.93 -5.48
CA SER A 127 -11.07 -34.31 -4.72
C SER A 127 -10.69 -33.26 -3.68
N GLU A 128 -10.81 -31.97 -4.01
CA GLU A 128 -10.56 -30.87 -3.08
C GLU A 128 -11.63 -30.79 -1.98
N ILE A 129 -12.91 -31.07 -2.26
CA ILE A 129 -13.94 -31.21 -1.24
C ILE A 129 -13.56 -32.32 -0.25
N GLY A 130 -13.17 -33.49 -0.75
CA GLY A 130 -12.75 -34.61 0.08
C GLY A 130 -11.53 -34.28 0.94
N TRP A 131 -10.53 -33.61 0.36
CA TRP A 131 -9.33 -33.19 1.08
C TRP A 131 -9.66 -32.15 2.17
N THR A 132 -10.34 -31.06 1.80
CA THR A 132 -10.67 -29.97 2.73
C THR A 132 -11.57 -30.42 3.88
N ALA A 133 -12.56 -31.28 3.61
CA ALA A 133 -13.43 -31.85 4.64
C ALA A 133 -12.65 -32.77 5.60
N ARG A 134 -11.81 -33.66 5.07
CA ARG A 134 -10.97 -34.54 5.89
C ARG A 134 -10.00 -33.75 6.76
N THR A 135 -9.27 -32.80 6.18
CA THR A 135 -8.33 -31.94 6.91
C THR A 135 -9.02 -31.10 7.97
N ALA A 136 -10.26 -30.66 7.74
CA ALA A 136 -11.04 -29.97 8.78
C ALA A 136 -11.47 -30.91 9.92
N ALA A 137 -11.87 -32.15 9.60
CA ALA A 137 -12.36 -33.13 10.57
C ALA A 137 -11.24 -33.75 11.44
N GLU A 138 -10.05 -33.96 10.86
CA GLU A 138 -8.90 -34.55 11.55
C GLU A 138 -8.17 -33.55 12.45
N ARG A 139 -8.50 -32.25 12.36
CA ARG A 139 -7.83 -31.22 13.15
C ARG A 139 -8.39 -31.13 14.57
N PRO A 140 -7.52 -31.01 15.60
CA PRO A 140 -7.97 -30.80 16.97
C PRO A 140 -8.80 -29.53 17.09
N PHE A 141 -9.91 -29.61 17.83
CA PHE A 141 -10.78 -28.47 18.10
C PHE A 141 -9.99 -27.30 18.72
N GLY A 142 -10.29 -26.08 18.26
CA GLY A 142 -9.66 -24.84 18.76
C GLY A 142 -8.29 -24.52 18.16
N THR A 143 -7.75 -25.35 17.27
CA THR A 143 -6.50 -25.03 16.55
C THR A 143 -6.77 -24.13 15.33
N GLU A 144 -5.79 -23.34 14.91
CA GLU A 144 -5.84 -22.60 13.64
C GLU A 144 -5.41 -23.46 12.45
N GLY A 145 -6.05 -23.24 11.29
CA GLY A 145 -5.71 -23.95 10.06
C GLY A 145 -4.36 -23.53 9.54
N THR A 146 -3.63 -24.46 8.94
CA THR A 146 -2.41 -24.12 8.23
C THR A 146 -2.73 -23.17 7.08
N ARG A 147 -1.75 -22.36 6.69
CA ARG A 147 -1.87 -21.48 5.52
C ARG A 147 -2.29 -22.25 4.27
N GLU A 148 -1.71 -23.43 4.02
CA GLU A 148 -2.09 -24.29 2.89
C GLU A 148 -3.56 -24.71 2.95
N PHE A 149 -4.06 -25.10 4.13
CA PHE A 149 -5.46 -25.45 4.31
C PHE A 149 -6.37 -24.28 3.94
N TRP A 150 -6.07 -23.07 4.42
CA TRP A 150 -6.86 -21.88 4.10
C TRP A 150 -6.76 -21.50 2.63
N LEU A 151 -5.58 -21.60 2.02
CA LEU A 151 -5.38 -21.33 0.60
C LEU A 151 -6.20 -22.28 -0.27
N ARG A 152 -6.10 -23.58 -0.02
CA ARG A 152 -6.84 -24.61 -0.77
C ARG A 152 -8.35 -24.52 -0.54
N LYS A 153 -8.79 -24.25 0.68
CA LYS A 153 -10.20 -24.02 1.01
C LYS A 153 -10.77 -22.79 0.31
N ALA A 154 -10.03 -21.67 0.32
CA ALA A 154 -10.45 -20.45 -0.35
C ALA A 154 -10.51 -20.64 -1.89
N ALA A 155 -9.52 -21.32 -2.47
CA ALA A 155 -9.50 -21.63 -3.90
C ALA A 155 -10.63 -22.58 -4.32
N LEU A 156 -10.96 -23.58 -3.49
CA LEU A 156 -12.11 -24.46 -3.73
C LEU A 156 -13.43 -23.67 -3.73
N LEU A 157 -13.65 -22.83 -2.73
CA LEU A 157 -14.88 -22.06 -2.62
C LEU A 157 -15.01 -21.01 -3.73
N ASP A 158 -13.92 -20.38 -4.16
CA ASP A 158 -13.93 -19.49 -5.33
C ASP A 158 -14.36 -20.24 -6.61
N ARG A 159 -13.87 -21.47 -6.82
CA ARG A 159 -14.27 -22.29 -7.97
C ARG A 159 -15.73 -22.72 -7.93
N ILE A 160 -16.27 -23.01 -6.74
CA ILE A 160 -17.69 -23.32 -6.56
C ILE A 160 -18.53 -22.05 -6.84
N ALA A 161 -18.13 -20.90 -6.30
CA ALA A 161 -18.79 -19.62 -6.56
C ALA A 161 -18.82 -19.28 -8.05
N LEU A 162 -17.70 -19.43 -8.77
CA LEU A 162 -17.64 -19.22 -10.22
C LEU A 162 -18.58 -20.15 -10.99
N THR A 163 -18.75 -21.39 -10.53
CA THR A 163 -19.70 -22.34 -11.14
C THR A 163 -21.14 -21.89 -10.89
N ASP A 164 -21.45 -21.45 -9.67
CA ASP A 164 -22.77 -20.98 -9.27
C ASP A 164 -23.16 -19.70 -10.05
N GLU A 165 -22.25 -18.73 -10.11
CA GLU A 165 -22.35 -17.49 -10.90
C GLU A 165 -22.55 -17.76 -12.41
N SER A 166 -22.00 -18.86 -12.93
CA SER A 166 -22.18 -19.22 -14.35
C SER A 166 -23.59 -19.73 -14.68
N VAL A 167 -24.35 -20.17 -13.66
CA VAL A 167 -25.69 -20.75 -13.79
C VAL A 167 -26.79 -19.74 -13.36
N GLY A 168 -26.46 -18.65 -12.67
CA GLY A 168 -27.43 -17.63 -12.22
C GLY A 168 -26.87 -16.61 -11.21
N GLU A 169 -27.76 -15.87 -10.53
CA GLU A 169 -27.40 -14.81 -9.56
C GLU A 169 -26.46 -15.32 -8.45
N PRO A 170 -25.53 -14.48 -7.95
CA PRO A 170 -24.57 -14.85 -6.92
C PRO A 170 -25.29 -15.29 -5.63
N GLY A 171 -25.16 -16.58 -5.30
CA GLY A 171 -25.74 -17.19 -4.10
C GLY A 171 -24.76 -17.34 -2.93
N ASP A 172 -25.11 -18.20 -1.98
CA ASP A 172 -24.35 -18.51 -0.75
C ASP A 172 -22.89 -18.90 -1.01
N ALA A 173 -22.61 -19.48 -2.19
CA ALA A 173 -21.26 -19.87 -2.60
C ALA A 173 -20.33 -18.65 -2.74
N THR A 174 -20.83 -17.54 -3.27
CA THR A 174 -20.07 -16.29 -3.44
C THR A 174 -19.67 -15.72 -2.09
N GLU A 175 -20.62 -15.64 -1.16
CA GLU A 175 -20.35 -15.14 0.19
C GLU A 175 -19.39 -16.07 0.95
N ALA A 176 -19.52 -17.38 0.79
CA ALA A 176 -18.59 -18.36 1.35
C ALA A 176 -17.16 -18.18 0.79
N ALA A 177 -17.03 -17.94 -0.51
CA ALA A 177 -15.74 -17.66 -1.15
C ALA A 177 -15.11 -16.38 -0.62
N ASP A 178 -15.86 -15.29 -0.49
CA ASP A 178 -15.36 -14.02 0.05
C ASP A 178 -14.90 -14.15 1.50
N ARG A 179 -15.67 -14.85 2.35
CA ARG A 179 -15.27 -15.09 3.75
C ARG A 179 -14.00 -15.93 3.85
N ALA A 180 -13.88 -16.98 3.03
CA ALA A 180 -12.69 -17.82 3.01
C ALA A 180 -11.47 -17.07 2.49
N ALA A 181 -11.65 -16.21 1.49
CA ALA A 181 -10.62 -15.34 0.95
C ALA A 181 -10.11 -14.33 1.99
N ARG A 182 -11.01 -13.67 2.72
CA ARG A 182 -10.63 -12.78 3.83
C ARG A 182 -9.89 -13.54 4.93
N ARG A 183 -10.33 -14.75 5.29
CA ARG A 183 -9.64 -15.56 6.29
C ARG A 183 -8.22 -15.94 5.86
N LEU A 184 -7.99 -16.20 4.56
CA LEU A 184 -6.64 -16.39 4.04
C LEU A 184 -5.80 -15.11 4.16
N MET A 185 -6.38 -13.95 3.80
CA MET A 185 -5.69 -12.66 3.96
C MET A 185 -5.33 -12.39 5.42
N ASP A 186 -6.21 -12.69 6.38
CA ASP A 186 -5.92 -12.57 7.81
C ASP A 186 -4.76 -13.48 8.24
N VAL A 187 -4.70 -14.71 7.73
CA VAL A 187 -3.60 -15.66 8.00
C VAL A 187 -2.28 -15.17 7.43
N ASP A 188 -2.33 -14.42 6.32
CA ASP A 188 -1.17 -13.85 5.64
C ASP A 188 -0.80 -12.45 6.13
N ASP A 189 -1.52 -11.91 7.13
CA ASP A 189 -1.42 -10.52 7.60
C ASP A 189 -1.51 -9.50 6.43
N ALA A 190 -2.33 -9.83 5.43
CA ALA A 190 -2.51 -9.04 4.22
C ALA A 190 -3.67 -8.05 4.40
N ALA A 191 -3.39 -6.76 4.20
CA ALA A 191 -4.42 -5.73 4.24
C ALA A 191 -5.49 -5.96 3.14
N VAL A 192 -6.78 -5.75 3.47
CA VAL A 192 -7.91 -5.87 2.53
C VAL A 192 -7.96 -4.65 1.59
N ILE A 193 -6.97 -4.53 0.72
CA ILE A 193 -6.82 -3.42 -0.25
C ILE A 193 -7.30 -3.78 -1.66
N CYS A 194 -7.72 -5.03 -1.88
CA CYS A 194 -8.18 -5.55 -3.17
C CYS A 194 -9.39 -6.47 -3.01
N ASN A 195 -9.96 -6.93 -4.13
CA ASN A 195 -10.97 -7.99 -4.12
C ASN A 195 -10.33 -9.26 -3.50
N PRO A 196 -10.85 -9.78 -2.36
CA PRO A 196 -10.27 -10.93 -1.69
C PRO A 196 -10.11 -12.17 -2.59
N ARG A 197 -11.02 -12.39 -3.53
CA ARG A 197 -10.96 -13.53 -4.46
C ARG A 197 -9.81 -13.39 -5.46
N HIS A 198 -9.43 -12.17 -5.86
CA HIS A 198 -8.23 -11.96 -6.67
C HIS A 198 -6.95 -12.31 -5.91
N TYR A 199 -6.90 -11.97 -4.62
CA TYR A 199 -5.79 -12.36 -3.74
C TYR A 199 -5.62 -13.89 -3.70
N VAL A 200 -6.71 -14.63 -3.51
CA VAL A 200 -6.70 -16.11 -3.51
C VAL A 200 -6.13 -16.65 -4.83
N ARG A 201 -6.58 -16.14 -5.98
CA ARG A 201 -6.11 -16.58 -7.31
C ARG A 201 -4.62 -16.36 -7.49
N GLN A 202 -4.09 -15.21 -7.08
CA GLN A 202 -2.66 -14.93 -7.12
C GLN A 202 -1.87 -15.90 -6.23
N GLN A 203 -2.26 -16.05 -4.97
CA GLN A 203 -1.56 -16.92 -4.02
C GLN A 203 -1.60 -18.38 -4.47
N TYR A 204 -2.71 -18.82 -5.09
CA TYR A 204 -2.84 -20.17 -5.61
C TYR A 204 -1.93 -20.42 -6.82
N THR A 205 -1.82 -19.45 -7.73
CA THR A 205 -0.86 -19.50 -8.85
C THR A 205 0.59 -19.60 -8.36
N LEU A 206 0.96 -18.79 -7.36
CA LEU A 206 2.30 -18.84 -6.77
C LEU A 206 2.57 -20.20 -6.12
N TRP A 207 1.63 -20.70 -5.31
CA TRP A 207 1.75 -22.00 -4.66
C TRP A 207 1.92 -23.17 -5.64
N THR A 208 1.14 -23.19 -6.71
CA THR A 208 1.23 -24.24 -7.75
C THR A 208 2.46 -24.13 -8.65
N THR A 209 3.13 -22.97 -8.69
CA THR A 209 4.38 -22.78 -9.45
C THR A 209 5.60 -23.26 -8.65
N HIS A 210 5.50 -23.30 -7.32
CA HIS A 210 6.57 -23.71 -6.40
C HIS A 210 6.42 -25.14 -5.84
N GLN A 211 5.47 -25.94 -6.35
CA GLN A 211 5.34 -27.37 -6.06
C GLN A 211 6.25 -28.22 -6.94
#